data_AF-A0A536ZXN0-F1
#
_entry.id   AF-A0A536ZXN0-F1
#
_cell.length_a   1.000
_cell.length_b   1.000
_cell.length_c   1.000
_cell.angle_alpha   90.00
_cell.angle_beta   90.00
_cell.angle_gamma   90.00
#
_symmetry.space_group_name_H-M   'P 1'
#
loop_
_entity.id
_entity.type
_entity.pdbx_description
1 polymer ?
#
loop_
_entity_poly.entity_id
_entity_poly.type
_entity_poly.pdbx_seq_one_letter_code
_entity_poly.pdbx_strand_id
1 'polypeptide(L)'
;MNDRRRFLTGVVAAGAATAMTPAALAQEGAGAGQSAAPHVPSALPPNAQVAAAETATPGENGEPSRIKGVPGSDFMVDVIKTLGIKYVPSNCASSYRGIHESLINYGGNKMPEFLNCMHEESAAAMAHGYFKIAGKPLMTLCHGTVGLQHASMAIYNAWCDRVPMIVVGGNDLDASTRPPGVPTFHSAQDINALVRDFTKWDDTPVSLQHFAQSMVRAYKIAMTPPYGPVMISLDAGLQQEAVRGHGGEKLYIPRYVPTSPPQGDSGAVKEAAKLLAEAQNPVIVADRMARTPNGVKLLVQLAEALQARVVDQGGRLNFPRTHYLSAPASAIAGADVILGLELADFWGTVNSWTDNGENGVGINATRTKPGTKLISINSSDL
;
A
#
# COMPACT_ATOMS: atom_id res chain seq x y z
N MET A 1 -27.07 18.47 -6.69
CA MET A 1 -27.91 17.25 -6.67
C MET A 1 -27.86 16.63 -8.05
N ASN A 2 -27.09 15.56 -8.25
CA ASN A 2 -27.10 14.78 -9.48
C ASN A 2 -26.99 13.30 -9.11
N ASP A 3 -28.05 12.58 -9.44
CA ASP A 3 -28.40 11.24 -8.99
C ASP A 3 -27.67 10.17 -9.81
N ARG A 4 -26.93 9.28 -9.13
CA ARG A 4 -26.05 8.25 -9.71
C ARG A 4 -26.75 6.94 -10.08
N ARG A 5 -28.09 6.88 -10.07
CA ARG A 5 -28.85 5.62 -10.19
C ARG A 5 -29.39 5.26 -11.58
N ARG A 6 -29.03 5.96 -12.66
CA ARG A 6 -29.57 5.67 -14.01
C ARG A 6 -28.61 4.96 -14.99
N PHE A 7 -27.44 4.48 -14.56
CA PHE A 7 -26.46 3.88 -15.49
C PHE A 7 -26.73 2.41 -15.86
N LEU A 8 -27.69 1.72 -15.22
CA LEU A 8 -27.89 0.26 -15.43
C LEU A 8 -29.21 -0.14 -16.10
N THR A 9 -29.87 0.76 -16.84
CA THR A 9 -31.07 0.39 -17.61
C THR A 9 -30.92 0.78 -19.06
N GLY A 10 -30.48 -0.18 -19.89
CA GLY A 10 -30.66 -0.07 -21.33
C GLY A 10 -29.62 -0.79 -22.17
N VAL A 11 -29.66 -2.12 -22.22
CA VAL A 11 -29.32 -2.87 -23.44
C VAL A 11 -30.16 -4.16 -23.48
N VAL A 12 -31.26 -4.14 -24.24
CA VAL A 12 -31.95 -5.34 -24.75
C VAL A 12 -32.29 -5.08 -26.23
N ALA A 13 -32.09 -6.12 -27.04
CA ALA A 13 -32.41 -6.28 -28.48
C ALA A 13 -31.36 -5.70 -29.46
N ALA A 14 -30.94 -6.35 -30.54
CA ALA A 14 -31.38 -7.58 -31.21
C ALA A 14 -30.22 -8.13 -32.08
N GLY A 15 -30.26 -9.43 -32.40
CA GLY A 15 -29.40 -10.04 -33.43
C GLY A 15 -29.86 -11.46 -33.74
N ALA A 16 -30.58 -11.62 -34.84
CA ALA A 16 -31.16 -12.88 -35.30
C ALA A 16 -30.20 -13.68 -36.21
N ALA A 17 -30.36 -15.01 -36.14
CA ALA A 17 -30.09 -16.04 -37.15
C ALA A 17 -28.64 -16.30 -37.63
N THR A 18 -28.13 -17.51 -37.37
CA THR A 18 -28.02 -18.59 -38.37
C THR A 18 -27.74 -19.93 -37.66
N ALA A 19 -28.52 -20.94 -38.00
CA ALA A 19 -28.38 -22.31 -37.51
C ALA A 19 -27.41 -23.10 -38.41
N MET A 20 -26.47 -23.82 -37.82
CA MET A 20 -25.84 -25.00 -38.43
C MET A 20 -25.78 -26.12 -37.40
N THR A 21 -26.47 -27.21 -37.72
CA THR A 21 -26.47 -28.50 -37.04
C THR A 21 -25.12 -29.21 -37.13
N PRO A 22 -24.86 -30.16 -36.21
CA PRO A 22 -24.56 -31.50 -36.67
C PRO A 22 -25.57 -32.52 -36.13
N ALA A 23 -26.01 -33.38 -37.02
CA ALA A 23 -26.81 -34.54 -36.76
C ALA A 23 -25.96 -35.69 -36.19
N ALA A 24 -26.59 -36.43 -35.27
CA ALA A 24 -26.56 -37.87 -35.06
C ALA A 24 -25.23 -38.56 -34.69
N LEU A 25 -25.23 -39.16 -33.50
CA LEU A 25 -25.25 -40.62 -33.34
C LEU A 25 -25.92 -40.98 -32.01
N ALA A 26 -26.97 -41.79 -32.10
CA ALA A 26 -27.64 -42.43 -30.96
C ALA A 26 -26.81 -43.64 -30.49
N GLN A 27 -26.77 -43.92 -29.18
CA GLN A 27 -27.60 -44.94 -28.51
C GLN A 27 -26.96 -45.42 -27.19
N GLU A 28 -27.78 -45.33 -26.14
CA GLU A 28 -27.91 -46.25 -24.98
C GLU A 28 -26.69 -46.65 -24.13
N GLY A 29 -26.67 -46.08 -22.92
CA GLY A 29 -26.19 -46.71 -21.70
C GLY A 29 -27.06 -46.24 -20.54
N ALA A 30 -28.05 -47.06 -20.16
CA ALA A 30 -28.96 -46.79 -19.06
C ALA A 30 -28.20 -46.72 -17.72
N GLY A 31 -28.24 -45.58 -17.06
CA GLY A 31 -27.83 -45.39 -15.67
C GLY A 31 -28.87 -44.53 -14.96
N ALA A 32 -29.57 -45.12 -13.99
CA ALA A 32 -30.63 -44.47 -13.23
C ALA A 32 -30.16 -43.10 -12.68
N GLY A 33 -30.91 -42.05 -13.02
CA GLY A 33 -30.69 -40.71 -12.48
C GLY A 33 -30.86 -40.70 -10.97
N GLN A 34 -29.76 -40.58 -10.24
CA GLN A 34 -29.81 -40.09 -8.87
C GLN A 34 -30.18 -38.60 -8.96
N SER A 35 -31.39 -38.26 -8.52
CA SER A 35 -31.76 -36.89 -8.23
C SER A 35 -30.74 -36.34 -7.24
N ALA A 36 -29.92 -35.37 -7.67
CA ALA A 36 -29.05 -34.64 -6.77
C ALA A 36 -29.92 -34.04 -5.65
N ALA A 37 -29.67 -34.44 -4.42
CA ALA A 37 -30.38 -33.92 -3.26
C ALA A 37 -30.22 -32.39 -3.20
N PRO A 38 -31.27 -31.64 -2.81
CA PRO A 38 -31.16 -30.19 -2.69
C PRO A 38 -30.02 -29.84 -1.72
N HIS A 39 -29.15 -28.92 -2.16
CA HIS A 39 -28.02 -28.46 -1.37
C HIS A 39 -28.55 -27.81 -0.08
N VAL A 40 -28.43 -28.52 1.04
CA VAL A 40 -28.74 -27.97 2.36
C VAL A 40 -27.64 -26.95 2.68
N PRO A 41 -27.96 -25.69 3.02
CA PRO A 41 -26.95 -24.73 3.45
C PRO A 41 -26.18 -25.30 4.66
N SER A 42 -24.85 -25.21 4.65
CA SER A 42 -24.00 -25.71 5.74
C SER A 42 -24.21 -24.96 7.06
N ALA A 43 -24.90 -23.82 7.03
CA ALA A 43 -25.31 -23.05 8.18
C ALA A 43 -26.80 -22.73 8.07
N LEU A 44 -27.53 -22.99 9.16
CA LEU A 44 -28.91 -22.51 9.30
C LEU A 44 -28.90 -20.97 9.34
N PRO A 45 -29.86 -20.30 8.69
CA PRO A 45 -29.97 -18.85 8.82
C PRO A 45 -30.15 -18.47 10.30
N PRO A 46 -29.60 -17.34 10.76
CA PRO A 46 -29.72 -16.91 12.14
C PRO A 46 -31.20 -16.84 12.52
N ASN A 47 -31.55 -17.46 13.65
CA ASN A 47 -32.92 -17.41 14.15
C ASN A 47 -33.28 -15.96 14.54
N ALA A 48 -34.56 -15.67 14.69
CA ALA A 48 -35.02 -14.31 14.97
C ALA A 48 -34.40 -13.71 16.24
N GLN A 49 -34.02 -14.52 17.23
CA GLN A 49 -33.30 -14.06 18.42
C GLN A 49 -31.86 -13.68 18.13
N VAL A 50 -31.13 -14.48 17.34
CA VAL A 50 -29.76 -14.17 16.92
C VAL A 50 -29.76 -12.94 16.03
N ALA A 51 -30.65 -12.88 15.04
CA ALA A 51 -30.80 -11.70 14.18
C ALA A 51 -31.16 -10.45 15.00
N ALA A 52 -32.07 -10.56 15.98
CA ALA A 52 -32.40 -9.45 16.88
C ALA A 52 -31.22 -9.09 17.79
N ALA A 53 -30.44 -10.04 18.30
CA ALA A 53 -29.26 -9.77 19.13
C ALA A 53 -28.12 -9.11 18.33
N GLU A 54 -27.91 -9.51 17.06
CA GLU A 54 -26.89 -8.96 16.17
C GLU A 54 -27.26 -7.58 15.61
N THR A 55 -28.56 -7.28 15.48
CA THR A 55 -29.05 -6.01 14.90
C THR A 55 -29.64 -5.05 15.94
N ALA A 56 -29.85 -5.49 17.18
CA ALA A 56 -30.30 -4.62 18.24
C ALA A 56 -29.26 -3.52 18.47
N THR A 57 -29.75 -2.29 18.52
CA THR A 57 -28.99 -1.20 19.14
C THR A 57 -28.73 -1.62 20.59
N PRO A 58 -27.48 -1.64 21.08
CA PRO A 58 -27.21 -1.91 22.48
C PRO A 58 -28.10 -1.02 23.33
N GLY A 59 -28.89 -1.60 24.23
CA GLY A 59 -29.80 -0.83 25.07
C GLY A 59 -29.02 0.21 25.88
N GLU A 60 -29.53 1.44 25.94
CA GLU A 60 -29.07 2.53 26.83
C GLU A 60 -29.35 2.20 28.31
N ASN A 61 -28.96 1.02 28.79
CA ASN A 61 -29.16 0.60 30.17
C ASN A 61 -28.06 1.21 31.08
N GLY A 62 -27.92 2.52 30.98
CA GLY A 62 -26.85 3.34 31.53
C GLY A 62 -26.44 4.36 30.48
N GLU A 63 -26.17 5.61 30.88
CA GLU A 63 -25.58 6.60 29.96
C GLU A 63 -24.49 5.93 29.13
N PRO A 64 -24.36 6.23 27.82
CA PRO A 64 -23.20 5.75 27.07
C PRO A 64 -22.00 6.10 27.93
N SER A 65 -21.20 5.10 28.30
CA SER A 65 -20.00 5.27 29.12
C SER A 65 -18.96 6.05 28.31
N ARG A 66 -19.29 7.28 27.93
CA ARG A 66 -18.39 8.28 27.44
C ARG A 66 -17.47 8.55 28.62
N ILE A 67 -16.19 8.31 28.38
CA ILE A 67 -15.15 8.66 29.33
C ILE A 67 -15.41 10.08 29.83
N LYS A 68 -15.37 10.30 31.15
CA LYS A 68 -15.51 11.64 31.71
C LYS A 68 -14.32 12.48 31.25
N GLY A 69 -14.53 13.36 30.27
CA GLY A 69 -13.50 14.21 29.68
C GLY A 69 -13.42 14.07 28.15
N VAL A 70 -12.42 14.70 27.56
CA VAL A 70 -12.09 14.54 26.13
C VAL A 70 -11.24 13.28 25.99
N PRO A 71 -11.64 12.26 25.20
CA PRO A 71 -10.82 11.06 25.00
C PRO A 71 -9.55 11.38 24.21
N GLY A 72 -8.48 10.62 24.46
CA GLY A 72 -7.21 10.77 23.77
C GLY A 72 -7.33 10.66 22.24
N SER A 73 -8.26 9.83 21.76
CA SER A 73 -8.57 9.65 20.34
C SER A 73 -9.03 10.93 19.63
N ASP A 74 -9.69 11.88 20.31
CA ASP A 74 -10.07 13.16 19.69
C ASP A 74 -8.83 13.98 19.31
N PHE A 75 -7.84 14.05 20.21
CA PHE A 75 -6.56 14.67 19.92
C PHE A 75 -5.81 13.94 18.80
N MET A 76 -5.88 12.60 18.75
CA MET A 76 -5.27 11.82 17.65
C MET A 76 -5.91 12.17 16.30
N VAL A 77 -7.23 12.38 16.25
CA VAL A 77 -7.92 12.83 15.03
C VAL A 77 -7.44 14.23 14.61
N ASP A 78 -7.21 15.14 15.56
CA ASP A 78 -6.65 16.46 15.25
C ASP A 78 -5.24 16.35 14.66
N VAL A 79 -4.38 15.47 15.19
CA VAL A 79 -3.07 15.15 14.61
C VAL A 79 -3.21 14.66 13.16
N ILE A 80 -4.08 13.67 12.92
CA ILE A 80 -4.29 13.09 11.59
C ILE A 80 -4.79 14.16 10.59
N LYS A 81 -5.69 15.05 11.02
CA LYS A 81 -6.18 16.18 10.21
C LYS A 81 -5.05 17.09 9.72
N THR A 82 -4.04 17.35 10.55
CA THR A 82 -2.90 18.21 10.15
C THR A 82 -2.06 17.63 9.01
N LEU A 83 -2.08 16.30 8.83
CA LEU A 83 -1.35 15.60 7.78
C LEU A 83 -2.08 15.61 6.43
N GLY A 84 -3.33 16.08 6.40
CA GLY A 84 -4.12 16.15 5.17
C GLY A 84 -4.48 14.78 4.58
N ILE A 85 -4.52 13.74 5.42
CA ILE A 85 -4.96 12.40 5.04
C ILE A 85 -6.45 12.46 4.70
N LYS A 86 -6.80 12.06 3.48
CA LYS A 86 -8.15 12.26 2.94
C LYS A 86 -9.08 11.10 3.26
N TYR A 87 -8.54 9.88 3.27
CA TYR A 87 -9.30 8.65 3.44
C TYR A 87 -8.56 7.69 4.37
N VAL A 88 -9.33 6.89 5.11
CA VAL A 88 -8.82 5.78 5.93
C VAL A 88 -9.60 4.53 5.53
N PRO A 89 -9.16 3.79 4.49
CA PRO A 89 -9.70 2.47 4.22
C PRO A 89 -9.29 1.53 5.34
N SER A 90 -10.26 0.85 5.97
CA SER A 90 -10.00 -0.05 7.11
C SER A 90 -11.19 -0.98 7.34
N ASN A 91 -10.90 -2.16 7.89
CA ASN A 91 -11.95 -2.96 8.53
C ASN A 91 -12.32 -2.30 9.88
N CYS A 92 -13.39 -2.74 10.55
CA CYS A 92 -13.74 -2.30 11.89
C CYS A 92 -13.20 -3.28 12.93
N ALA A 93 -12.62 -2.79 14.03
CA ALA A 93 -12.16 -3.68 15.09
C ALA A 93 -12.11 -3.05 16.48
N SER A 94 -12.04 -3.92 17.49
CA SER A 94 -12.08 -3.55 18.90
C SER A 94 -10.80 -2.88 19.41
N SER A 95 -9.64 -3.17 18.82
CA SER A 95 -8.32 -2.70 19.28
C SER A 95 -8.02 -1.22 18.96
N TYR A 96 -8.72 -0.64 17.98
CA TYR A 96 -8.65 0.79 17.64
C TYR A 96 -10.03 1.47 17.70
N ARG A 97 -10.94 0.93 18.53
CA ARG A 97 -12.32 1.43 18.64
C ARG A 97 -12.40 2.91 19.02
N GLY A 98 -11.47 3.40 19.85
CA GLY A 98 -11.48 4.79 20.31
C GLY A 98 -11.20 5.75 19.15
N ILE A 99 -10.16 5.50 18.37
CA ILE A 99 -9.87 6.33 17.19
C ILE A 99 -10.94 6.17 16.10
N HIS A 100 -11.52 4.99 15.93
CA HIS A 100 -12.63 4.79 15.01
C HIS A 100 -13.85 5.63 15.41
N GLU A 101 -14.27 5.59 16.68
CA GLU A 101 -15.35 6.41 17.22
C GLU A 101 -15.08 7.91 17.02
N SER A 102 -13.89 8.38 17.37
CA SER A 102 -13.52 9.79 17.20
C SER A 102 -13.44 10.20 15.73
N LEU A 103 -13.04 9.33 14.80
CA LEU A 103 -13.05 9.66 13.36
C LEU A 103 -14.47 9.96 12.86
N ILE A 104 -15.44 9.16 13.31
CA ILE A 104 -16.84 9.29 12.88
C ILE A 104 -17.54 10.44 13.60
N ASN A 105 -17.54 10.43 14.94
CA ASN A 105 -18.44 11.29 15.73
C ASN A 105 -17.81 12.64 16.11
N TYR A 106 -16.54 12.66 16.51
CA TYR A 106 -15.80 13.92 16.75
C TYR A 106 -15.30 14.55 15.44
N GLY A 107 -14.74 13.71 14.57
CA GLY A 107 -14.13 14.08 13.30
C GLY A 107 -15.14 14.42 12.20
N GLY A 108 -16.40 14.00 12.36
CA GLY A 108 -17.46 14.18 11.37
C GLY A 108 -17.29 13.32 10.11
N ASN A 109 -16.53 12.23 10.21
CA ASN A 109 -16.19 11.32 9.12
C ASN A 109 -15.67 12.05 7.85
N LYS A 110 -14.83 13.07 8.05
CA LYS A 110 -14.34 13.92 6.96
C LYS A 110 -12.93 14.40 7.24
N MET A 111 -12.03 14.19 6.27
CA MET A 111 -10.61 14.54 6.37
C MET A 111 -9.94 13.99 7.64
N PRO A 112 -9.87 12.65 7.80
CA PRO A 112 -10.19 11.65 6.79
C PRO A 112 -11.63 11.12 6.86
N GLU A 113 -12.14 10.67 5.71
CA GLU A 113 -13.33 9.82 5.63
C GLU A 113 -12.92 8.36 5.84
N PHE A 114 -13.57 7.68 6.79
CA PHE A 114 -13.39 6.26 7.07
C PHE A 114 -14.13 5.44 5.99
N LEU A 115 -13.38 4.62 5.25
CA LEU A 115 -13.93 3.75 4.23
C LEU A 115 -13.95 2.31 4.78
N ASN A 116 -15.14 1.85 5.17
CA ASN A 116 -15.29 0.50 5.70
C ASN A 116 -14.97 -0.55 4.61
N CYS A 117 -13.96 -1.38 4.88
CA CYS A 117 -13.53 -2.48 4.02
C CYS A 117 -13.87 -3.83 4.68
N MET A 118 -14.04 -4.87 3.87
CA MET A 118 -14.36 -6.21 4.39
C MET A 118 -13.14 -7.04 4.77
N HIS A 119 -11.93 -6.54 4.50
CA HIS A 119 -10.68 -7.23 4.81
C HIS A 119 -9.51 -6.23 4.88
N GLU A 120 -8.60 -6.42 5.83
CA GLU A 120 -7.44 -5.55 6.07
C GLU A 120 -6.49 -5.50 4.86
N GLU A 121 -6.32 -6.63 4.15
CA GLU A 121 -5.53 -6.66 2.91
C GLU A 121 -6.10 -5.73 1.84
N SER A 122 -7.44 -5.71 1.68
CA SER A 122 -8.10 -4.83 0.72
C SER A 122 -7.94 -3.36 1.11
N ALA A 123 -8.00 -3.05 2.41
CA ALA A 123 -7.77 -1.71 2.93
C ALA A 123 -6.34 -1.21 2.63
N ALA A 124 -5.33 -2.03 2.92
CA ALA A 124 -3.94 -1.73 2.60
C ALA A 124 -3.69 -1.63 1.07
N ALA A 125 -4.31 -2.51 0.28
CA ALA A 125 -4.25 -2.45 -1.19
C ALA A 125 -4.91 -1.18 -1.77
N MET A 126 -5.97 -0.66 -1.15
CA MET A 126 -6.55 0.64 -1.52
C MET A 126 -5.58 1.78 -1.25
N ALA A 127 -4.87 1.76 -0.11
CA ALA A 127 -3.81 2.74 0.17
C ALA A 127 -2.68 2.66 -0.86
N HIS A 128 -2.28 1.46 -1.26
CA HIS A 128 -1.29 1.20 -2.31
C HIS A 128 -1.69 1.82 -3.64
N GLY A 129 -2.89 1.50 -4.14
CA GLY A 129 -3.41 2.04 -5.40
C GLY A 129 -3.65 3.55 -5.38
N TYR A 130 -4.16 4.08 -4.25
CA TYR A 130 -4.45 5.51 -4.11
C TYR A 130 -3.20 6.36 -4.30
N PHE A 131 -2.08 5.98 -3.67
CA PHE A 131 -0.84 6.74 -3.81
C PHE A 131 -0.36 6.81 -5.27
N LYS A 132 -0.46 5.70 -6.01
CA LYS A 132 0.00 5.62 -7.41
C LYS A 132 -0.74 6.59 -8.34
N ILE A 133 -1.96 6.99 -7.96
CA ILE A 133 -2.77 7.94 -8.74
C ILE A 133 -2.75 9.35 -8.14
N ALA A 134 -2.91 9.47 -6.83
CA ALA A 134 -3.07 10.76 -6.15
C ALA A 134 -1.74 11.38 -5.69
N GLY A 135 -0.65 10.61 -5.64
CA GLY A 135 0.65 11.06 -5.13
C GLY A 135 0.68 11.40 -3.64
N LYS A 136 -0.34 10.97 -2.87
CA LYS A 136 -0.48 11.21 -1.43
C LYS A 136 -0.74 9.89 -0.71
N PRO A 137 -0.11 9.65 0.46
CA PRO A 137 -0.28 8.40 1.19
C PRO A 137 -1.65 8.38 1.87
N LEU A 138 -2.17 7.18 2.10
CA LEU A 138 -3.30 6.97 3.01
C LEU A 138 -2.83 6.30 4.31
N MET A 139 -3.70 6.36 5.31
CA MET A 139 -3.57 5.62 6.55
C MET A 139 -4.56 4.45 6.55
N THR A 140 -4.17 3.30 7.09
CA THR A 140 -5.05 2.14 7.33
C THR A 140 -4.93 1.70 8.79
N LEU A 141 -6.06 1.31 9.39
CA LEU A 141 -6.16 0.74 10.73
C LEU A 141 -6.28 -0.79 10.62
N CYS A 142 -5.48 -1.52 11.40
CA CYS A 142 -5.44 -2.98 11.41
C CYS A 142 -5.74 -3.52 12.80
N HIS A 143 -6.51 -4.61 12.89
CA HIS A 143 -6.90 -5.19 14.17
C HIS A 143 -5.75 -5.95 14.80
N GLY A 144 -5.21 -5.52 15.94
CA GLY A 144 -4.33 -6.37 16.73
C GLY A 144 -3.22 -7.06 15.94
N THR A 145 -2.84 -8.24 16.42
CA THR A 145 -1.93 -9.16 15.73
C THR A 145 -2.56 -9.80 14.49
N VAL A 146 -3.83 -10.20 14.53
CA VAL A 146 -4.45 -11.00 13.46
C VAL A 146 -4.81 -10.17 12.22
N GLY A 147 -5.37 -8.97 12.41
CA GLY A 147 -5.68 -8.05 11.32
C GLY A 147 -4.42 -7.51 10.68
N LEU A 148 -3.34 -7.31 11.46
CA LEU A 148 -2.03 -7.01 10.89
C LEU A 148 -1.50 -8.16 10.04
N GLN A 149 -1.60 -9.42 10.49
CA GLN A 149 -1.26 -10.59 9.65
C GLN A 149 -2.03 -10.62 8.33
N HIS A 150 -3.34 -10.32 8.36
CA HIS A 150 -4.15 -10.20 7.15
C HIS A 150 -3.70 -9.04 6.25
N ALA A 151 -3.22 -7.92 6.81
CA ALA A 151 -2.70 -6.80 6.03
C ALA A 151 -1.29 -7.05 5.46
N SER A 152 -0.48 -7.92 6.09
CA SER A 152 0.96 -8.07 5.82
C SER A 152 1.30 -8.30 4.35
N MET A 153 0.52 -9.08 3.61
CA MET A 153 0.79 -9.34 2.18
C MET A 153 0.68 -8.05 1.34
N ALA A 154 -0.33 -7.23 1.59
CA ALA A 154 -0.51 -5.95 0.91
C ALA A 154 0.53 -4.91 1.35
N ILE A 155 0.93 -4.92 2.63
CA ILE A 155 2.02 -4.07 3.14
C ILE A 155 3.34 -4.43 2.45
N TYR A 156 3.66 -5.73 2.35
CA TYR A 156 4.83 -6.21 1.64
C TYR A 156 4.83 -5.80 0.17
N ASN A 157 3.68 -5.92 -0.51
CA ASN A 157 3.54 -5.46 -1.90
C ASN A 157 3.81 -3.95 -2.03
N ALA A 158 3.29 -3.13 -1.10
CA ALA A 158 3.58 -1.71 -1.08
C ALA A 158 5.07 -1.40 -0.82
N TRP A 159 5.74 -2.18 0.03
CA TRP A 159 7.18 -2.07 0.26
C TRP A 159 7.99 -2.41 -0.99
N CYS A 160 7.66 -3.51 -1.67
CA CYS A 160 8.28 -3.92 -2.93
C CYS A 160 8.08 -2.88 -4.04
N ASP A 161 6.89 -2.29 -4.12
CA ASP A 161 6.55 -1.28 -5.12
C ASP A 161 7.01 0.14 -4.73
N ARG A 162 7.66 0.31 -3.58
CA ARG A 162 8.08 1.62 -3.03
C ARG A 162 6.92 2.62 -2.97
N VAL A 163 5.84 2.21 -2.30
CA VAL A 163 4.63 3.01 -2.10
C VAL A 163 4.47 3.35 -0.62
N PRO A 164 4.31 4.64 -0.27
CA PRO A 164 4.12 5.05 1.10
C PRO A 164 2.67 4.86 1.55
N MET A 165 2.53 4.31 2.75
CA MET A 165 1.29 4.23 3.51
C MET A 165 1.61 4.26 5.00
N ILE A 166 0.66 4.72 5.82
CA ILE A 166 0.77 4.69 7.28
C ILE A 166 -0.14 3.57 7.79
N VAL A 167 0.46 2.50 8.28
CA VAL A 167 -0.27 1.39 8.90
C VAL A 167 -0.33 1.65 10.39
N VAL A 168 -1.53 1.56 10.97
CA VAL A 168 -1.73 1.70 12.41
C VAL A 168 -2.37 0.42 12.93
N GLY A 169 -1.62 -0.38 13.67
CA GLY A 169 -2.15 -1.56 14.33
C GLY A 169 -2.66 -1.22 15.72
N GLY A 170 -3.93 -1.51 16.01
CA GLY A 170 -4.44 -1.40 17.37
C GLY A 170 -3.80 -2.47 18.26
N ASN A 171 -3.47 -2.14 19.51
CA ASN A 171 -2.91 -3.08 20.48
C ASN A 171 -3.40 -2.72 21.89
N ASP A 172 -3.42 -3.66 22.83
CA ASP A 172 -3.64 -3.36 24.25
C ASP A 172 -2.36 -3.71 25.00
N LEU A 173 -1.53 -2.74 25.37
CA LEU A 173 -0.20 -3.01 25.94
C LEU A 173 -0.28 -3.41 27.41
N ASP A 174 -1.01 -2.63 28.22
CA ASP A 174 -1.08 -2.84 29.67
C ASP A 174 -2.00 -4.01 30.03
N ALA A 175 -1.40 -5.11 30.51
CA ALA A 175 -2.13 -6.29 30.92
C ALA A 175 -3.03 -6.07 32.15
N SER A 176 -2.78 -5.02 32.95
CA SER A 176 -3.57 -4.71 34.13
C SER A 176 -4.95 -4.11 33.81
N THR A 177 -5.08 -3.48 32.63
CA THR A 177 -6.32 -2.85 32.16
C THR A 177 -6.89 -3.50 30.90
N ARG A 178 -6.15 -4.43 30.27
CA ARG A 178 -6.57 -5.15 29.08
C ARG A 178 -7.84 -5.97 29.34
N PRO A 179 -8.92 -5.77 28.56
CA PRO A 179 -10.14 -6.56 28.72
C PRO A 179 -9.91 -8.04 28.38
N PRO A 180 -10.65 -8.97 29.02
CA PRO A 180 -10.57 -10.39 28.71
C PRO A 180 -11.07 -10.70 27.29
N GLY A 181 -10.67 -11.85 26.74
CA GLY A 181 -11.14 -12.34 25.45
C GLY A 181 -10.33 -11.78 24.27
N VAL A 182 -11.03 -11.27 23.25
CA VAL A 182 -10.39 -10.82 21.99
C VAL A 182 -9.23 -9.85 22.22
N PRO A 183 -9.32 -8.80 23.08
CA PRO A 183 -8.19 -7.92 23.36
C PRO A 183 -6.99 -8.66 23.98
N THR A 184 -7.22 -9.63 24.88
CA THR A 184 -6.16 -10.49 25.43
C THR A 184 -5.46 -11.33 24.35
N PHE A 185 -6.22 -12.03 23.51
CA PHE A 185 -5.66 -12.96 22.53
C PHE A 185 -4.99 -12.27 21.34
N HIS A 186 -5.45 -11.06 20.99
CA HIS A 186 -5.01 -10.35 19.78
C HIS A 186 -4.02 -9.21 20.08
N SER A 187 -3.47 -9.16 21.30
CA SER A 187 -2.40 -8.24 21.67
C SER A 187 -1.03 -8.93 21.64
N ALA A 188 0.02 -8.17 21.35
CA ALA A 188 1.40 -8.63 21.49
C ALA A 188 2.26 -7.60 22.21
N GLN A 189 3.39 -8.05 22.75
CA GLN A 189 4.42 -7.14 23.28
C GLN A 189 4.93 -6.19 22.20
N ASP A 190 5.11 -6.72 20.99
CA ASP A 190 5.57 -5.98 19.82
C ASP A 190 4.81 -6.48 18.58
N ILE A 191 3.73 -5.79 18.21
CA ILE A 191 2.99 -6.11 16.99
C ILE A 191 3.75 -5.70 15.74
N ASN A 192 4.62 -4.68 15.83
CA ASN A 192 5.34 -4.15 14.68
C ASN A 192 6.36 -5.16 14.15
N ALA A 193 6.88 -6.04 15.01
CA ALA A 193 7.77 -7.13 14.63
C ALA A 193 7.25 -7.99 13.45
N LEU A 194 5.92 -8.11 13.29
CA LEU A 194 5.32 -8.86 12.18
C LEU A 194 5.62 -8.28 10.79
N VAL A 195 5.88 -6.97 10.71
CA VAL A 195 6.06 -6.24 9.45
C VAL A 195 7.34 -5.41 9.39
N ARG A 196 8.18 -5.49 10.43
CA ARG A 196 9.37 -4.64 10.59
C ARG A 196 10.35 -4.76 9.42
N ASP A 197 10.56 -5.98 8.90
CA ASP A 197 11.50 -6.23 7.79
C ASP A 197 11.05 -5.65 6.45
N PHE A 198 9.78 -5.27 6.33
CA PHE A 198 9.20 -4.67 5.13
C PHE A 198 8.41 -3.38 5.45
N THR A 199 8.87 -2.64 6.45
CA THR A 199 8.48 -1.25 6.71
C THR A 199 9.72 -0.39 6.84
N LYS A 200 9.61 0.91 6.52
CA LYS A 200 10.74 1.84 6.61
C LYS A 200 11.09 2.22 8.04
N TRP A 201 10.07 2.24 8.88
CA TRP A 201 10.15 2.69 10.26
C TRP A 201 8.87 2.28 10.98
N ASP A 202 9.04 1.83 12.22
CA ASP A 202 7.94 1.54 13.12
C ASP A 202 8.12 2.24 14.47
N ASP A 203 7.01 2.46 15.17
CA ASP A 203 7.01 3.06 16.50
C ASP A 203 5.84 2.57 17.35
N THR A 204 5.95 2.72 18.66
CA THR A 204 4.90 2.38 19.63
C THR A 204 4.72 3.55 20.61
N PRO A 205 3.88 4.54 20.25
CA PRO A 205 3.65 5.69 21.11
C PRO A 205 2.98 5.33 22.44
N VAL A 206 3.63 5.69 23.54
CA VAL A 206 3.14 5.46 24.92
C VAL A 206 2.47 6.68 25.55
N SER A 207 2.34 7.79 24.82
CA SER A 207 1.65 9.00 25.26
C SER A 207 1.08 9.79 24.08
N LEU A 208 0.14 10.72 24.34
CA LEU A 208 -0.49 11.50 23.27
C LEU A 208 0.50 12.44 22.58
N GLN A 209 1.40 13.05 23.35
CA GLN A 209 2.45 13.90 22.79
C GLN A 209 3.43 13.09 21.93
N HIS A 210 3.75 11.86 22.37
CA HIS A 210 4.55 10.92 21.58
C HIS A 210 3.81 10.55 20.29
N PHE A 211 2.51 10.22 20.34
CA PHE A 211 1.71 9.92 19.14
C PHE A 211 1.74 11.06 18.12
N ALA A 212 1.58 12.31 18.57
CA ALA A 212 1.66 13.48 17.68
C ALA A 212 3.02 13.58 16.96
N GLN A 213 4.12 13.35 17.68
CA GLN A 213 5.46 13.34 17.10
C GLN A 213 5.66 12.17 16.15
N SER A 214 5.25 10.97 16.55
CA SER A 214 5.38 9.74 15.76
C SER A 214 4.56 9.80 14.48
N MET A 215 3.34 10.32 14.49
CA MET A 215 2.52 10.43 13.28
C MET A 215 3.10 11.43 12.26
N VAL A 216 3.56 12.60 12.72
CA VAL A 216 4.21 13.58 11.83
C VAL A 216 5.51 13.01 11.26
N ARG A 217 6.27 12.29 12.09
CA ARG A 217 7.49 11.60 11.67
C ARG A 217 7.20 10.45 10.70
N ALA A 218 6.16 9.65 10.95
CA ALA A 218 5.70 8.55 10.11
C ALA A 218 5.42 9.06 8.69
N TYR A 219 4.61 10.12 8.58
CA TYR A 219 4.30 10.75 7.30
C TYR A 219 5.57 11.22 6.59
N LYS A 220 6.47 11.89 7.31
CA LYS A 220 7.74 12.38 6.75
C LYS A 220 8.62 11.24 6.25
N ILE A 221 8.79 10.17 7.01
CA ILE A 221 9.63 9.02 6.64
C ILE A 221 9.03 8.27 5.46
N ALA A 222 7.72 7.97 5.50
CA ALA A 222 7.03 7.29 4.41
C ALA A 222 7.22 8.06 3.09
N MET A 223 7.05 9.39 3.13
CA MET A 223 7.15 10.28 1.98
C MET A 223 8.56 10.74 1.61
N THR A 224 9.61 10.24 2.28
CA THR A 224 11.00 10.50 1.87
C THR A 224 11.47 9.35 0.97
N PRO A 225 12.02 9.59 -0.24
CA PRO A 225 12.58 8.52 -1.06
C PRO A 225 13.69 7.73 -0.33
N PRO A 226 13.79 6.40 -0.50
CA PRO A 226 12.85 5.55 -1.23
C PRO A 226 11.53 5.46 -0.45
N TYR A 227 10.39 5.63 -1.12
CA TYR A 227 9.10 5.60 -0.42
C TYR A 227 8.79 4.18 0.08
N GLY A 228 7.98 4.08 1.13
CA GLY A 228 7.57 2.79 1.66
C GLY A 228 6.65 2.90 2.87
N PRO A 229 6.05 1.77 3.29
CA PRO A 229 5.12 1.74 4.42
C PRO A 229 5.84 2.04 5.74
N VAL A 230 5.11 2.64 6.68
CA VAL A 230 5.53 2.85 8.08
C VAL A 230 4.45 2.29 8.99
N MET A 231 4.84 1.88 10.19
CA MET A 231 3.96 1.19 11.14
C MET A 231 3.88 1.92 12.48
N ILE A 232 2.67 2.11 13.01
CA ILE A 232 2.44 2.64 14.36
C ILE A 232 1.62 1.61 15.14
N SER A 233 2.14 1.17 16.29
CA SER A 233 1.38 0.40 17.27
C SER A 233 0.62 1.36 18.17
N LEU A 234 -0.72 1.31 18.11
CA LEU A 234 -1.60 2.21 18.82
C LEU A 234 -2.26 1.52 20.01
N ASP A 235 -1.89 1.95 21.21
CA ASP A 235 -2.46 1.42 22.45
C ASP A 235 -3.95 1.79 22.62
N ALA A 236 -4.77 0.83 23.02
CA ALA A 236 -6.20 0.97 23.24
C ALA A 236 -6.53 1.85 24.45
N GLY A 237 -5.72 1.79 25.50
CA GLY A 237 -5.82 2.66 26.67
C GLY A 237 -5.55 4.11 26.29
N LEU A 238 -4.47 4.37 25.56
CA LEU A 238 -4.11 5.72 25.11
C LEU A 238 -5.20 6.42 24.28
N GLN A 239 -5.98 5.65 23.50
CA GLN A 239 -7.13 6.17 22.76
C GLN A 239 -8.29 6.57 23.67
N GLN A 240 -8.56 5.77 24.71
CA GLN A 240 -9.78 5.84 25.52
C GLN A 240 -9.58 6.65 26.80
N GLU A 241 -8.36 6.83 27.28
CA GLU A 241 -8.12 7.64 28.47
C GLU A 241 -8.45 9.11 28.21
N ALA A 242 -9.01 9.78 29.23
CA ALA A 242 -9.22 11.21 29.18
C ALA A 242 -7.87 11.92 28.99
N VAL A 243 -7.83 12.90 28.09
CA VAL A 243 -6.65 13.73 27.85
C VAL A 243 -6.19 14.35 29.18
N ARG A 244 -4.97 14.01 29.58
CA ARG A 244 -4.27 14.62 30.72
C ARG A 244 -3.08 15.40 30.19
N GLY A 245 -2.86 16.61 30.70
CA GLY A 245 -1.60 17.31 30.45
C GLY A 245 -0.44 16.53 31.07
N HIS A 246 0.71 16.52 30.40
CA HIS A 246 1.93 15.93 30.96
C HIS A 246 2.61 16.99 31.83
N GLY A 247 2.59 16.84 33.16
CA GLY A 247 3.18 17.82 34.06
C GLY A 247 2.56 19.22 34.00
N GLY A 248 1.31 19.35 33.52
CA GLY A 248 0.64 20.65 33.34
C GLY A 248 0.89 21.31 31.98
N GLU A 249 1.72 20.73 31.11
CA GLU A 249 1.93 21.23 29.75
C GLU A 249 0.77 20.84 28.82
N LYS A 250 0.41 21.76 27.92
CA LYS A 250 -0.57 21.51 26.87
C LYS A 250 0.06 20.69 25.76
N LEU A 251 -0.68 19.69 25.26
CA LEU A 251 -0.28 18.93 24.08
C LEU A 251 -0.14 19.87 22.87
N TYR A 252 0.84 19.60 22.02
CA TYR A 252 1.04 20.31 20.76
C TYR A 252 1.24 19.33 19.61
N ILE A 253 0.85 19.76 18.41
CA ILE A 253 1.02 19.00 17.18
C ILE A 253 2.23 19.58 16.44
N PRO A 254 3.32 18.81 16.23
CA PRO A 254 4.46 19.29 15.47
C PRO A 254 4.04 19.68 14.05
N ARG A 255 4.57 20.80 13.55
CA ARG A 255 4.34 21.19 12.15
C ARG A 255 5.08 20.23 11.23
N TYR A 256 4.36 19.63 10.28
CA TYR A 256 4.99 18.89 9.20
C TYR A 256 5.81 19.84 8.30
N VAL A 257 7.08 19.52 8.12
CA VAL A 257 8.00 20.18 7.19
C VAL A 257 8.52 19.11 6.21
N PRO A 258 8.19 19.20 4.91
CA PRO A 258 8.69 18.27 3.90
C PRO A 258 10.22 18.25 3.87
N THR A 259 10.81 17.05 3.74
CA THR A 259 12.24 16.90 3.48
C THR A 259 12.53 17.26 2.02
N SER A 260 13.65 17.93 1.76
CA SER A 260 14.17 18.06 0.40
C SER A 260 14.54 16.68 -0.16
N PRO A 261 14.22 16.38 -1.43
CA PRO A 261 14.69 15.15 -2.05
C PRO A 261 16.23 15.08 -2.04
N PRO A 262 16.80 13.89 -1.81
CA PRO A 262 18.23 13.64 -1.96
C PRO A 262 18.77 14.14 -3.30
N GLN A 263 19.98 14.68 -3.30
CA GLN A 263 20.65 15.20 -4.49
C GLN A 263 21.86 14.33 -4.81
N GLY A 264 22.13 14.11 -6.09
CA GLY A 264 23.35 13.43 -6.53
C GLY A 264 24.57 14.32 -6.28
N ASP A 265 25.71 13.70 -5.99
CA ASP A 265 26.99 14.42 -5.93
C ASP A 265 27.29 15.08 -7.29
N SER A 266 27.67 16.35 -7.26
CA SER A 266 27.89 17.15 -8.47
C SER A 266 29.02 16.59 -9.35
N GLY A 267 30.06 16.00 -8.74
CA GLY A 267 31.17 15.36 -9.46
C GLY A 267 30.72 14.08 -10.15
N ALA A 268 30.04 13.20 -9.41
CA ALA A 268 29.49 11.95 -9.95
C ALA A 268 28.48 12.20 -11.08
N VAL A 269 27.61 13.22 -10.94
CA VAL A 269 26.66 13.61 -12.00
C VAL A 269 27.40 14.10 -13.25
N LYS A 270 28.46 14.90 -13.07
CA LYS A 270 29.28 15.40 -14.19
C LYS A 270 30.02 14.26 -14.91
N GLU A 271 30.54 13.30 -14.15
CA GLU A 271 31.18 12.11 -14.71
C GLU A 271 30.19 11.24 -15.50
N ALA A 272 29.00 10.96 -14.93
CA ALA A 272 27.95 10.23 -15.62
C ALA A 272 27.53 10.93 -16.93
N ALA A 273 27.36 12.26 -16.89
CA ALA A 273 27.03 13.04 -18.08
C ALA A 273 28.14 12.96 -19.16
N LYS A 274 29.42 13.00 -18.76
CA LYS A 274 30.55 12.83 -19.68
C LYS A 274 30.53 11.45 -20.34
N LEU A 275 30.39 10.38 -19.56
CA LEU A 275 30.33 9.01 -20.08
C LEU A 275 29.19 8.83 -21.07
N LEU A 276 28.02 9.39 -20.77
CA LEU A 276 26.86 9.33 -21.66
C LEU A 276 27.04 10.12 -22.95
N ALA A 277 27.69 11.29 -22.89
CA ALA A 277 27.93 12.12 -24.07
C ALA A 277 29.02 11.55 -25.00
N GLU A 278 29.99 10.82 -24.47
CA GLU A 278 31.06 10.17 -25.25
C GLU A 278 30.65 8.80 -25.82
N ALA A 279 29.54 8.23 -25.33
CA ALA A 279 29.01 6.94 -25.75
C ALA A 279 28.56 6.96 -27.22
N GLN A 280 28.86 5.87 -27.94
CA GLN A 280 28.42 5.62 -29.31
C GLN A 280 27.05 4.93 -29.37
N ASN A 281 26.66 4.19 -28.33
CA ASN A 281 25.35 3.53 -28.24
C ASN A 281 24.82 3.54 -26.80
N PRO A 282 24.53 4.72 -26.22
CA PRO A 282 24.00 4.83 -24.87
C PRO A 282 22.57 4.25 -24.78
N VAL A 283 22.30 3.51 -23.72
CA VAL A 283 20.97 3.00 -23.39
C VAL A 283 20.57 3.45 -21.99
N ILE A 284 19.35 3.97 -21.88
CA ILE A 284 18.73 4.28 -20.60
C ILE A 284 17.77 3.16 -20.24
N VAL A 285 17.86 2.63 -19.03
CA VAL A 285 16.90 1.66 -18.50
C VAL A 285 16.24 2.29 -17.29
N ALA A 286 14.91 2.42 -17.31
CA ALA A 286 14.14 3.05 -16.25
C ALA A 286 13.06 2.10 -15.72
N ASP A 287 12.86 2.09 -14.40
CA ASP A 287 11.81 1.29 -13.77
C ASP A 287 10.88 2.11 -12.85
N ARG A 288 11.37 2.62 -11.72
CA ARG A 288 10.55 3.41 -10.77
C ARG A 288 10.89 4.90 -10.73
N MET A 289 11.43 5.42 -11.84
CA MET A 289 11.98 6.77 -11.92
C MET A 289 10.91 7.86 -12.04
N ALA A 290 10.06 7.78 -13.07
CA ALA A 290 9.13 8.86 -13.37
C ALA A 290 7.92 8.81 -12.43
N ARG A 291 7.97 9.63 -11.38
CA ARG A 291 6.91 9.76 -10.37
C ARG A 291 5.96 10.92 -10.66
N THR A 292 6.30 11.78 -11.62
CA THR A 292 5.54 12.97 -11.99
C THR A 292 5.53 13.16 -13.50
N PRO A 293 4.56 13.91 -14.07
CA PRO A 293 4.57 14.27 -15.49
C PRO A 293 5.85 14.99 -15.91
N ASN A 294 6.48 15.74 -15.00
CA ASN A 294 7.75 16.41 -15.28
C ASN A 294 8.92 15.42 -15.38
N GLY A 295 8.93 14.36 -14.56
CA GLY A 295 9.94 13.31 -14.65
C GLY A 295 9.97 12.63 -16.02
N VAL A 296 8.79 12.33 -16.58
CA VAL A 296 8.66 11.80 -17.96
C VAL A 296 9.24 12.78 -18.98
N LYS A 297 8.88 14.07 -18.88
CA LYS A 297 9.39 15.11 -19.80
C LYS A 297 10.91 15.23 -19.75
N LEU A 298 11.50 15.20 -18.56
CA LEU A 298 12.95 15.27 -18.39
C LEU A 298 13.66 14.03 -18.94
N LEU A 299 13.07 12.84 -18.77
CA LEU A 299 13.61 11.62 -19.39
C LEU A 299 13.57 11.68 -20.91
N VAL A 300 12.48 12.20 -21.49
CA VAL A 300 12.37 12.43 -22.95
C VAL A 300 13.46 13.38 -23.43
N GLN A 301 13.63 14.53 -22.77
CA GLN A 301 14.68 15.49 -23.14
C GLN A 301 16.09 14.89 -23.04
N LEU A 302 16.38 14.10 -21.99
CA LEU A 302 17.66 13.43 -21.84
C LEU A 302 17.90 12.40 -22.95
N ALA A 303 16.89 11.58 -23.25
CA ALA A 303 16.96 10.57 -24.31
C ALA A 303 17.18 11.21 -25.69
N GLU A 304 16.44 12.28 -26.01
CA GLU A 304 16.59 13.03 -27.27
C GLU A 304 17.95 13.72 -27.38
N ALA A 305 18.44 14.33 -26.29
CA ALA A 305 19.75 14.98 -26.28
C ALA A 305 20.91 13.99 -26.55
N LEU A 306 20.79 12.77 -26.05
CA LEU A 306 21.80 11.72 -26.22
C LEU A 306 21.55 10.83 -27.45
N GLN A 307 20.38 10.97 -28.11
CA GLN A 307 19.83 9.96 -29.02
C GLN A 307 19.86 8.54 -28.42
N ALA A 308 19.70 8.44 -27.10
CA ALA A 308 19.79 7.20 -26.35
C ALA A 308 18.48 6.42 -26.44
N ARG A 309 18.60 5.11 -26.67
CA ARG A 309 17.45 4.20 -26.62
C ARG A 309 16.99 4.04 -25.17
N VAL A 310 15.67 3.97 -24.95
CA VAL A 310 15.09 3.85 -23.61
C VAL A 310 14.34 2.53 -23.47
N VAL A 311 14.74 1.73 -22.48
CA VAL A 311 14.04 0.53 -22.04
C VAL A 311 13.25 0.87 -20.77
N ASP A 312 11.93 0.89 -20.89
CA ASP A 312 11.03 1.04 -19.74
C ASP A 312 10.66 -0.35 -19.20
N GLN A 313 10.99 -0.63 -17.94
CA GLN A 313 10.65 -1.91 -17.29
C GLN A 313 9.19 -1.96 -16.82
N GLY A 314 8.49 -0.83 -16.81
CA GLY A 314 7.06 -0.76 -16.56
C GLY A 314 6.64 -0.72 -15.09
N GLY A 315 7.58 -0.60 -14.13
CA GLY A 315 7.22 -0.33 -12.73
C GLY A 315 6.50 1.01 -12.58
N ARG A 316 6.82 2.00 -13.40
CA ARG A 316 6.08 3.25 -13.60
C ARG A 316 5.94 3.53 -15.10
N LEU A 317 5.10 4.51 -15.45
CA LEU A 317 5.13 5.06 -16.80
C LEU A 317 6.33 6.00 -16.91
N ASN A 318 7.49 5.47 -17.31
CA ASN A 318 8.72 6.26 -17.41
C ASN A 318 8.85 6.93 -18.78
N PHE A 319 8.53 6.20 -19.84
CA PHE A 319 8.77 6.65 -21.21
C PHE A 319 7.59 6.35 -22.14
N PRO A 320 7.21 7.25 -23.07
CA PRO A 320 6.11 6.97 -23.99
C PRO A 320 6.47 5.82 -24.95
N ARG A 321 5.69 4.73 -24.93
CA ARG A 321 5.95 3.54 -25.77
C ARG A 321 5.86 3.80 -27.27
N THR A 322 5.23 4.90 -27.68
CA THR A 322 5.14 5.35 -29.08
C THR A 322 6.31 6.23 -29.52
N HIS A 323 7.19 6.61 -28.59
CA HIS A 323 8.35 7.43 -28.90
C HIS A 323 9.39 6.64 -29.71
N TYR A 324 10.03 7.27 -30.70
CA TYR A 324 10.96 6.60 -31.61
C TYR A 324 12.23 6.03 -30.95
N LEU A 325 12.58 6.55 -29.77
CA LEU A 325 13.65 6.04 -28.90
C LEU A 325 13.21 4.92 -27.94
N SER A 326 11.92 4.59 -27.88
CA SER A 326 11.44 3.47 -27.07
C SER A 326 12.01 2.17 -27.65
N ALA A 327 12.63 1.35 -26.80
CA ALA A 327 13.35 0.17 -27.23
C ALA A 327 13.02 -1.06 -26.36
N PRO A 328 13.10 -2.27 -26.94
CA PRO A 328 12.95 -3.51 -26.17
C PRO A 328 14.19 -3.76 -25.30
N ALA A 329 14.06 -4.64 -24.31
CA ALA A 329 15.14 -5.02 -23.40
C ALA A 329 16.41 -5.53 -24.12
N SER A 330 16.29 -6.10 -25.32
CA SER A 330 17.44 -6.56 -26.13
C SER A 330 18.38 -5.43 -26.55
N ALA A 331 17.97 -4.17 -26.47
CA ALA A 331 18.81 -3.01 -26.78
C ALA A 331 20.07 -2.93 -25.90
N ILE A 332 20.05 -3.49 -24.68
CA ILE A 332 21.17 -3.43 -23.75
C ILE A 332 22.41 -4.21 -24.25
N ALA A 333 22.22 -5.20 -25.13
CA ALA A 333 23.31 -6.07 -25.55
C ALA A 333 24.41 -5.36 -26.34
N GLY A 334 24.02 -4.38 -27.16
CA GLY A 334 24.93 -3.57 -27.94
C GLY A 334 25.43 -2.30 -27.24
N ALA A 335 24.89 -1.99 -26.06
CA ALA A 335 25.17 -0.74 -25.35
C ALA A 335 26.65 -0.66 -24.94
N ASP A 336 27.25 0.52 -25.03
CA ASP A 336 28.56 0.82 -24.45
C ASP A 336 28.45 1.52 -23.10
N VAL A 337 27.37 2.27 -22.87
CA VAL A 337 27.01 2.84 -21.57
C VAL A 337 25.54 2.55 -21.28
N ILE A 338 25.25 2.05 -20.07
CA ILE A 338 23.89 1.84 -19.57
C ILE A 338 23.65 2.72 -18.35
N LEU A 339 22.66 3.61 -18.46
CA LEU A 339 22.13 4.39 -17.35
C LEU A 339 20.91 3.69 -16.75
N GLY A 340 21.06 3.06 -15.60
CA GLY A 340 19.98 2.49 -14.81
C GLY A 340 19.37 3.54 -13.88
N LEU A 341 18.08 3.81 -14.06
CA LEU A 341 17.31 4.78 -13.26
C LEU A 341 16.26 4.05 -12.42
N GLU A 342 16.46 4.07 -11.10
CA GLU A 342 15.54 3.51 -10.10
C GLU A 342 15.19 2.03 -10.37
N LEU A 343 16.21 1.23 -10.70
CA LEU A 343 16.09 -0.21 -10.95
C LEU A 343 16.15 -1.00 -9.65
N ALA A 344 15.11 -1.78 -9.35
CA ALA A 344 15.10 -2.64 -8.15
C ALA A 344 16.24 -3.68 -8.18
N ASP A 345 16.48 -4.25 -9.36
CA ASP A 345 17.49 -5.26 -9.61
C ASP A 345 18.26 -4.89 -10.89
N PHE A 346 19.26 -4.04 -10.73
CA PHE A 346 20.13 -3.68 -11.85
C PHE A 346 20.95 -4.89 -12.31
N TRP A 347 21.31 -5.81 -11.40
CA TRP A 347 22.05 -7.00 -11.76
C TRP A 347 21.26 -7.89 -12.72
N GLY A 348 19.99 -8.20 -12.41
CA GLY A 348 19.09 -9.00 -13.25
C GLY A 348 18.66 -8.29 -14.54
N THR A 349 18.88 -6.98 -14.63
CA THR A 349 18.73 -6.23 -15.89
C THR A 349 19.85 -6.59 -16.86
N VAL A 350 21.10 -6.57 -16.41
CA VAL A 350 22.31 -6.73 -17.26
C VAL A 350 22.90 -8.14 -17.25
N ASN A 351 22.38 -9.03 -16.42
CA ASN A 351 22.74 -10.44 -16.36
C ASN A 351 21.51 -11.34 -16.44
N SER A 352 21.75 -12.64 -16.57
CA SER A 352 20.76 -13.70 -16.44
C SER A 352 21.34 -14.80 -15.56
N TRP A 353 20.46 -15.44 -14.81
CA TRP A 353 20.74 -16.67 -14.07
C TRP A 353 19.86 -17.78 -14.65
N THR A 354 20.47 -18.93 -14.93
CA THR A 354 19.77 -20.14 -15.37
C THR A 354 20.01 -21.22 -14.35
N ASP A 355 18.93 -21.79 -13.81
CA ASP A 355 19.02 -23.00 -12.99
C ASP A 355 19.54 -24.14 -13.86
N ASN A 356 20.67 -24.72 -13.47
CA ASN A 356 21.26 -25.89 -14.13
C ASN A 356 21.03 -27.19 -13.35
N GLY A 357 20.35 -27.14 -12.20
CA GLY A 357 20.14 -28.29 -11.32
C GLY A 357 21.41 -28.78 -10.62
N GLU A 358 22.54 -28.06 -10.71
CA GLU A 358 23.81 -28.47 -10.13
C GLU A 358 24.11 -27.68 -8.86
N ASN A 359 23.95 -28.34 -7.71
CA ASN A 359 24.29 -27.82 -6.37
C ASN A 359 23.66 -26.46 -6.00
N GLY A 360 22.60 -26.04 -6.71
CA GLY A 360 21.87 -24.78 -6.45
C GLY A 360 22.64 -23.50 -6.81
N VAL A 361 23.77 -23.58 -7.51
CA VAL A 361 24.59 -22.41 -7.87
C VAL A 361 24.11 -21.76 -9.17
N GLY A 362 23.55 -22.55 -10.10
CA GLY A 362 23.11 -22.10 -11.42
C GLY A 362 24.23 -21.54 -12.30
N ILE A 363 23.89 -21.09 -13.51
CA ILE A 363 24.83 -20.51 -14.46
C ILE A 363 24.47 -19.04 -14.69
N ASN A 364 25.43 -18.15 -14.41
CA ASN A 364 25.32 -16.73 -14.71
C ASN A 364 25.81 -16.45 -16.14
N ALA A 365 25.09 -15.59 -16.86
CA ALA A 365 25.52 -15.04 -18.13
C ALA A 365 25.27 -13.52 -18.18
N THR A 366 26.17 -12.80 -18.84
CA THR A 366 26.05 -11.35 -19.01
C THR A 366 25.29 -11.05 -20.29
N ARG A 367 24.36 -10.08 -20.23
CA ARG A 367 23.56 -9.64 -21.37
C ARG A 367 24.21 -8.51 -22.17
N THR A 368 25.27 -7.91 -21.65
CA THR A 368 25.98 -6.78 -22.25
C THR A 368 27.31 -7.20 -22.88
N LYS A 369 27.82 -6.42 -23.85
CA LYS A 369 29.16 -6.67 -24.40
C LYS A 369 30.28 -6.36 -23.39
N PRO A 370 31.48 -6.96 -23.54
CA PRO A 370 32.63 -6.61 -22.71
C PRO A 370 32.96 -5.10 -22.74
N GLY A 371 33.32 -4.54 -21.59
CA GLY A 371 33.68 -3.13 -21.46
C GLY A 371 32.51 -2.14 -21.30
N THR A 372 31.26 -2.62 -21.32
CA THR A 372 30.07 -1.78 -21.08
C THR A 372 30.16 -1.08 -19.72
N LYS A 373 29.96 0.23 -19.69
CA LYS A 373 29.91 1.03 -18.45
C LYS A 373 28.50 1.03 -17.89
N LEU A 374 28.37 0.82 -16.58
CA LEU A 374 27.09 0.79 -15.89
C LEU A 374 27.02 1.96 -14.92
N ILE A 375 25.96 2.76 -15.00
CA ILE A 375 25.71 3.91 -14.13
C ILE A 375 24.38 3.65 -13.42
N SER A 376 24.39 3.58 -12.09
CA SER A 376 23.18 3.41 -11.26
C SER A 376 22.80 4.73 -10.60
N ILE A 377 21.55 5.15 -10.76
CA ILE A 377 20.96 6.24 -9.98
C ILE A 377 19.71 5.68 -9.31
N ASN A 378 19.79 5.43 -8.00
CA ASN A 378 18.72 4.80 -7.23
C ASN A 378 18.62 5.38 -5.82
N SER A 379 17.40 5.68 -5.40
CA SER A 379 17.09 6.10 -4.04
C SER A 379 17.13 4.97 -3.02
N SER A 380 17.19 3.71 -3.45
CA SER A 380 17.36 2.56 -2.54
C SER A 380 18.75 2.48 -1.90
N ASP A 381 19.73 3.22 -2.43
CA ASP A 381 21.11 3.25 -1.95
C ASP A 381 21.33 4.37 -0.89
N LEU A 382 20.27 5.02 -0.42
CA LEU A 382 20.29 6.21 0.45
C LEU A 382 19.94 5.94 1.91
#